data_AF-V5GYL0-F1
#
_entry.id   AF-V5GYL0-F1
#
_cell.length_a   1.000
_cell.length_b   1.000
_cell.length_c   1.000
_cell.angle_alpha   90.00
_cell.angle_beta   90.00
_cell.angle_gamma   90.00
#
_symmetry.space_group_name_H-M   'P 1'
#
loop_
_entity.id
_entity.type
_entity.pdbx_description
1 polymer ?
#
loop_
_entity_poly.entity_id
_entity_poly.type
_entity_poly.pdbx_seq_one_letter_code
_entity_poly.pdbx_strand_id
1 'polypeptide(L)'
;MALKKVKGNIERMFDKNLTDLVRGIRNNKENEAKYISQCMEDIKQELRQDNLSVKSNAIAKLTYLQMLGYDISWAGFNIIEVMSSSKFTLKRIGYLAASQSFHCDSELLMLTTNMIRKELNSQNQYEAG
;
A
#
# COMPACT_ATOMS: atom_id res chain seq x y z
N MET A 1 2.60 -10.47 -32.17
CA MET A 1 1.37 -10.05 -31.46
C MET A 1 1.39 -10.34 -29.94
N ALA A 2 2.08 -11.38 -29.47
CA ALA A 2 2.18 -11.69 -28.03
C ALA A 2 2.91 -10.61 -27.19
N LEU A 3 3.99 -10.03 -27.72
CA LEU A 3 4.78 -9.00 -27.01
C LEU A 3 3.99 -7.72 -26.71
N LYS A 4 3.03 -7.34 -27.57
CA LYS A 4 2.16 -6.17 -27.35
C LYS A 4 1.12 -6.43 -26.25
N LYS A 5 0.67 -7.68 -26.12
CA LYS A 5 -0.25 -8.12 -25.06
C LYS A 5 0.44 -8.17 -23.70
N VAL A 6 1.69 -8.61 -23.66
CA VAL A 6 2.54 -8.58 -22.45
C VAL A 6 2.87 -7.13 -22.06
N LYS A 7 3.24 -6.28 -23.02
CA LYS A 7 3.50 -4.86 -22.78
C LYS A 7 2.25 -4.12 -22.27
N GLY A 8 1.07 -4.39 -22.85
CA GLY A 8 -0.20 -3.83 -22.39
C GLY A 8 -0.67 -4.37 -21.03
N ASN A 9 -0.31 -5.61 -20.67
CA ASN A 9 -0.54 -6.13 -19.33
C ASN A 9 0.38 -5.47 -18.30
N ILE A 10 1.66 -5.27 -18.66
CA ILE A 10 2.64 -4.57 -17.82
C ILE A 10 2.21 -3.10 -17.65
N GLU A 11 1.88 -2.38 -18.72
CA GLU A 11 1.36 -1.00 -18.62
C GLU A 11 0.05 -0.94 -17.79
N ARG A 12 -0.85 -1.92 -17.91
CA ARG A 12 -2.02 -2.05 -17.02
C ARG A 12 -1.69 -2.40 -15.57
N MET A 13 -0.52 -2.97 -15.30
CA MET A 13 -0.10 -3.37 -13.96
C MET A 13 0.52 -2.17 -13.24
N PHE A 14 1.33 -1.38 -13.96
CA PHE A 14 2.03 -0.22 -13.41
C PHE A 14 1.16 1.05 -13.30
N ASP A 15 0.02 1.12 -13.99
CA ASP A 15 -0.80 2.34 -14.09
C ASP A 15 -2.23 2.21 -13.56
N LYS A 16 -2.54 1.11 -12.84
CA LYS A 16 -3.79 1.05 -12.07
C LYS A 16 -3.60 1.81 -10.78
N ASN A 17 -4.11 3.02 -10.71
CA ASN A 17 -4.22 3.73 -9.45
C ASN A 17 -5.30 3.08 -8.56
N LEU A 18 -5.33 3.45 -7.29
CA LEU A 18 -6.37 3.01 -6.33
C LEU A 18 -7.78 3.12 -6.93
N THR A 19 -8.07 4.20 -7.65
CA THR A 19 -9.36 4.43 -8.32
C THR A 19 -9.71 3.35 -9.33
N ASP A 20 -8.74 2.83 -10.07
CA ASP A 20 -8.95 1.79 -11.07
C ASP A 20 -9.17 0.42 -10.42
N LEU A 21 -8.52 0.15 -9.28
CA LEU A 21 -8.81 -1.02 -8.45
C LEU A 21 -10.27 -1.00 -7.99
N VAL A 22 -10.72 0.12 -7.41
CA VAL A 22 -12.09 0.28 -6.90
C VAL A 22 -13.12 0.14 -8.03
N ARG A 23 -12.85 0.77 -9.19
CA ARG A 23 -13.70 0.61 -10.39
C ARG A 23 -13.72 -0.83 -10.90
N GLY A 24 -12.55 -1.49 -10.91
CA GLY A 24 -12.39 -2.88 -11.33
C GLY A 24 -13.18 -3.86 -10.47
N ILE A 25 -13.17 -3.66 -9.15
CA ILE A 25 -13.96 -4.43 -8.18
C ILE A 25 -15.45 -4.19 -8.43
N ARG A 26 -15.89 -2.92 -8.50
CA ARG A 26 -17.31 -2.57 -8.70
C ARG A 26 -17.89 -3.10 -10.02
N ASN A 27 -17.09 -3.19 -11.07
CA ASN A 27 -17.51 -3.69 -12.38
C ASN A 27 -17.56 -5.22 -12.47
N ASN A 28 -16.90 -5.95 -11.57
CA ASN A 28 -16.82 -7.42 -11.59
C ASN A 28 -17.59 -8.07 -10.43
N LYS A 29 -18.87 -7.72 -10.27
CA LYS A 29 -19.71 -8.21 -9.16
C LYS A 29 -19.84 -9.74 -9.08
N GLU A 30 -19.78 -10.43 -10.22
CA GLU A 30 -19.92 -11.90 -10.26
C GLU A 30 -18.61 -12.66 -9.99
N ASN A 31 -17.46 -11.99 -10.08
CA ASN A 31 -16.12 -12.61 -9.95
C ASN A 31 -15.18 -11.80 -9.05
N GLU A 32 -15.74 -11.08 -8.08
CA GLU A 32 -15.01 -10.14 -7.22
C GLU A 32 -13.83 -10.82 -6.51
N ALA A 33 -14.06 -11.99 -5.91
CA ALA A 33 -13.01 -12.73 -5.21
C ALA A 33 -11.82 -13.08 -6.12
N LYS A 34 -12.08 -13.53 -7.36
CA LYS A 34 -11.03 -13.87 -8.33
C LYS A 34 -10.26 -12.63 -8.78
N TYR A 35 -10.96 -11.52 -8.98
CA TYR A 35 -10.33 -10.25 -9.34
C TYR A 35 -9.44 -9.73 -8.21
N ILE A 36 -9.92 -9.79 -6.96
CA ILE A 36 -9.15 -9.38 -5.78
C ILE A 36 -7.91 -10.27 -5.61
N SER A 37 -8.01 -11.59 -5.80
CA SER A 37 -6.84 -12.47 -5.77
C SER A 37 -5.79 -12.08 -6.80
N GLN A 38 -6.20 -11.75 -8.04
CA GLN A 38 -5.27 -11.27 -9.06
C GLN A 38 -4.62 -9.94 -8.66
N CYS A 39 -5.41 -8.99 -8.16
CA CYS A 39 -4.88 -7.70 -7.69
C CYS A 39 -3.92 -7.87 -6.51
N MET A 40 -4.16 -8.84 -5.62
CA MET A 40 -3.28 -9.15 -4.51
C MET A 40 -1.91 -9.66 -5.00
N GLU A 41 -1.90 -10.50 -6.03
CA GLU A 41 -0.65 -10.93 -6.67
C GLU A 41 0.09 -9.76 -7.33
N ASP A 42 -0.63 -8.89 -8.03
CA ASP A 42 -0.05 -7.72 -8.69
C ASP A 42 0.61 -6.79 -7.65
N ILE A 43 -0.10 -6.51 -6.54
CA ILE A 43 0.40 -5.70 -5.42
C ILE A 43 1.66 -6.34 -4.81
N LYS A 44 1.70 -7.66 -4.62
CA LYS A 44 2.89 -8.34 -4.11
C LYS A 44 4.11 -8.14 -5.01
N GLN A 45 3.92 -8.03 -6.32
CA GLN A 45 5.00 -7.70 -7.26
C GLN A 45 5.39 -6.22 -7.18
N GLU A 46 4.43 -5.31 -7.06
CA GLU A 46 4.67 -3.87 -6.87
C GLU A 46 5.48 -3.60 -5.58
N LEU A 47 5.18 -4.30 -4.49
CA LEU A 47 5.89 -4.15 -3.21
C LEU A 47 7.35 -4.62 -3.25
N ARG A 48 7.72 -5.47 -4.21
CA ARG A 48 9.12 -5.91 -4.40
C ARG A 48 10.00 -4.87 -5.09
N GLN A 49 9.42 -3.81 -5.64
CA GLN A 49 10.19 -2.77 -6.33
C GLN A 49 10.75 -1.75 -5.34
N ASP A 50 11.97 -1.24 -5.58
CA ASP A 50 12.60 -0.26 -4.69
C ASP A 50 11.98 1.15 -4.73
N ASN A 51 11.07 1.41 -5.66
CA ASN A 51 10.47 2.74 -5.79
C ASN A 51 9.40 2.97 -4.71
N LEU A 52 9.70 3.84 -3.74
CA LEU A 52 8.76 4.20 -2.66
C LEU A 52 7.41 4.73 -3.18
N SER A 53 7.36 5.39 -4.34
CA SER A 53 6.09 5.87 -4.89
C SER A 53 5.19 4.72 -5.34
N VAL A 54 5.79 3.67 -5.90
CA VAL A 54 5.07 2.44 -6.31
C VAL A 54 4.63 1.68 -5.06
N LYS A 55 5.53 1.49 -4.08
CA LYS A 55 5.17 0.88 -2.79
C LYS A 55 4.03 1.60 -2.09
N SER A 56 4.04 2.93 -2.10
CA SER A 56 2.97 3.72 -1.47
C SER A 56 1.62 3.54 -2.16
N ASN A 57 1.61 3.47 -3.50
CA ASN A 57 0.39 3.17 -4.25
C ASN A 57 -0.12 1.74 -3.96
N ALA A 58 0.81 0.77 -3.92
CA ALA A 58 0.51 -0.61 -3.56
C ALA A 58 -0.07 -0.73 -2.13
N ILE A 59 0.49 0.00 -1.17
CA ILE A 59 -0.03 0.08 0.21
C ILE A 59 -1.41 0.73 0.23
N ALA A 60 -1.64 1.82 -0.51
CA ALA A 60 -2.97 2.43 -0.59
C ALA A 60 -4.04 1.46 -1.14
N LYS A 61 -3.68 0.64 -2.13
CA LYS A 61 -4.53 -0.46 -2.63
C LYS A 61 -4.80 -1.50 -1.54
N LEU A 62 -3.78 -1.88 -0.76
CA LEU A 62 -3.94 -2.81 0.36
C LEU A 62 -4.81 -2.27 1.48
N THR A 63 -4.65 -0.99 1.83
CA THR A 63 -5.52 -0.30 2.81
C THR A 63 -6.98 -0.43 2.40
N TYR A 64 -7.29 -0.28 1.11
CA TYR A 64 -8.66 -0.49 0.62
C TYR A 64 -9.13 -1.94 0.74
N LEU A 65 -8.28 -2.92 0.40
CA LEU A 65 -8.61 -4.34 0.58
C LEU A 65 -8.79 -4.71 2.06
N GLN A 66 -8.02 -4.10 2.95
CA GLN A 66 -8.18 -4.26 4.39
C GLN A 66 -9.54 -3.76 4.87
N MET A 67 -10.04 -2.63 4.35
CA MET A 67 -11.39 -2.14 4.64
C MET A 67 -12.50 -3.08 4.13
N LEU A 68 -12.21 -3.91 3.12
CA LEU A 68 -13.12 -4.98 2.66
C LEU A 68 -13.01 -6.26 3.51
N GLY A 69 -12.12 -6.31 4.50
CA GLY A 69 -11.93 -7.43 5.42
C GLY A 69 -10.81 -8.41 5.02
N TYR A 70 -9.96 -8.06 4.06
CA TYR A 70 -8.80 -8.90 3.71
C TYR A 70 -7.63 -8.66 4.66
N ASP A 71 -6.92 -9.73 5.04
CA ASP A 71 -5.73 -9.61 5.86
C ASP A 71 -4.53 -9.05 5.06
N ILE A 72 -3.90 -8.02 5.62
CA ILE A 72 -2.72 -7.35 5.07
C ILE A 72 -1.50 -7.39 6.01
N SER A 73 -1.55 -8.20 7.08
CA SER A 73 -0.48 -8.30 8.09
C SER A 73 0.89 -8.61 7.47
N TRP A 74 0.91 -9.39 6.39
CA TRP A 74 2.12 -9.74 5.63
C TRP A 74 2.84 -8.54 4.98
N ALA A 75 2.15 -7.41 4.78
CA ALA A 75 2.71 -6.20 4.19
C ALA A 75 3.29 -5.23 5.23
N GLY A 76 3.28 -5.59 6.52
CA GLY A 76 3.62 -4.67 7.61
C GLY A 76 5.00 -3.99 7.51
N PHE A 77 6.04 -4.73 7.10
CA PHE A 77 7.36 -4.12 6.89
C PHE A 77 7.39 -3.09 5.76
N ASN A 78 6.65 -3.32 4.67
CA ASN A 78 6.55 -2.35 3.58
C ASN A 78 5.82 -1.08 4.03
N ILE A 79 4.83 -1.21 4.92
CA ILE A 79 4.14 -0.07 5.53
C ILE A 79 5.11 0.78 6.35
N ILE A 80 5.92 0.15 7.21
CA ILE A 80 6.98 0.83 7.99
C ILE A 80 7.98 1.53 7.08
N GLU A 81 8.39 0.87 5.99
CA GLU A 81 9.32 1.45 5.03
C GLU A 81 8.75 2.74 4.41
N VAL A 82 7.48 2.74 4.00
CA VAL A 82 6.82 3.93 3.46
C VAL A 82 6.60 5.01 4.53
N MET A 83 6.35 4.65 5.79
CA MET A 83 6.31 5.61 6.91
C MET A 83 7.64 6.33 7.11
N SER A 84 8.76 5.64 6.89
CA SER A 84 10.10 6.23 7.01
C SER A 84 10.47 7.21 5.88
N SER A 85 9.60 7.38 4.87
CA SER A 85 9.84 8.28 3.74
C SER A 85 10.01 9.74 4.18
N SER A 86 10.90 10.49 3.52
CA SER A 86 11.03 11.93 3.73
C SER A 86 9.89 12.76 3.11
N LYS A 87 9.05 12.15 2.25
CA LYS A 87 7.93 12.82 1.60
C LYS A 87 6.65 12.66 2.41
N PHE A 88 6.06 13.78 2.87
CA PHE A 88 4.82 13.80 3.64
C PHE A 88 3.67 13.00 2.98
N THR A 89 3.49 13.14 1.66
CA THR A 89 2.42 12.43 0.93
C THR A 89 2.52 10.91 1.06
N LEU A 90 3.73 10.35 1.00
CA LEU A 90 3.96 8.91 1.09
C LEU A 90 3.84 8.45 2.55
N LYS A 91 4.47 9.19 3.46
CA LYS A 91 4.42 8.98 4.90
C LYS A 91 2.99 8.92 5.43
N ARG A 92 2.13 9.85 5.01
CA ARG A 92 0.70 9.89 5.40
C ARG A 92 -0.05 8.62 5.00
N ILE A 93 0.24 8.05 3.83
CA ILE A 93 -0.36 6.77 3.39
C ILE A 93 0.12 5.62 4.28
N GLY A 94 1.42 5.59 4.58
CA GLY A 94 1.99 4.59 5.50
C GLY A 94 1.35 4.63 6.88
N TYR A 95 1.21 5.82 7.48
CA TYR A 95 0.55 5.96 8.78
C TYR A 95 -0.93 5.59 8.78
N LEU A 96 -1.65 5.88 7.69
CA LEU A 96 -3.03 5.43 7.53
C LEU A 96 -3.13 3.90 7.45
N ALA A 97 -2.23 3.26 6.72
CA ALA A 97 -2.21 1.80 6.63
C ALA A 97 -1.83 1.17 7.98
N ALA A 98 -0.86 1.74 8.69
CA ALA A 98 -0.44 1.29 10.02
C ALA A 98 -1.58 1.38 11.03
N SER A 99 -2.33 2.49 11.05
CA SER A 99 -3.44 2.67 12.00
C SER A 99 -4.60 1.69 11.79
N GLN A 100 -4.76 1.16 10.57
CA GLN A 100 -5.78 0.16 10.25
C GLN A 100 -5.31 -1.29 10.43
N SER A 101 -4.02 -1.56 10.23
CA SER A 101 -3.48 -2.94 10.14
C SER A 101 -2.67 -3.40 11.35
N PHE A 102 -2.09 -2.49 12.12
CA PHE A 102 -1.23 -2.89 13.24
C PHE A 102 -2.06 -3.18 14.48
N HIS A 103 -1.95 -4.42 14.96
CA HIS A 103 -2.50 -4.88 16.22
C HIS A 103 -1.46 -4.81 17.35
N CYS A 104 -1.93 -4.84 18.59
CA CYS A 104 -1.11 -4.64 19.79
C CYS A 104 0.06 -5.62 19.96
N ASP A 105 -0.05 -6.83 19.40
CA ASP A 105 0.98 -7.88 19.49
C ASP A 105 2.03 -7.81 18.37
N SER A 106 1.96 -6.82 17.47
CA SER A 106 2.91 -6.72 16.37
C SER A 106 4.25 -6.13 16.84
N GLU A 107 5.36 -6.80 16.55
CA GLU A 107 6.73 -6.28 16.75
C GLU A 107 6.94 -4.94 16.02
N LEU A 108 6.12 -4.65 15.01
CA LEU A 108 6.12 -3.39 14.25
C LEU A 108 5.60 -2.20 15.08
N LEU A 109 4.90 -2.43 16.19
CA LEU A 109 4.39 -1.37 17.06
C LEU A 109 5.54 -0.61 17.73
N MET A 110 6.62 -1.30 18.11
CA MET A 110 7.81 -0.66 18.68
C MET A 110 8.51 0.23 17.64
N LEU A 111 8.61 -0.21 16.39
CA LEU A 111 9.18 0.58 15.30
C LEU A 111 8.31 1.81 15.01
N THR A 112 6.99 1.62 14.97
CA THR A 112 6.01 2.69 14.72
C THR A 112 6.06 3.76 15.81
N THR A 113 6.06 3.36 17.08
CA THR A 113 6.12 4.29 18.22
C THR A 113 7.43 5.08 18.25
N ASN A 114 8.55 4.44 17.89
CA ASN A 114 9.83 5.14 17.74
C ASN A 114 9.83 6.16 16.60
N MET A 115 9.22 5.84 15.45
CA MET A 115 9.08 6.80 14.33
C MET A 115 8.20 8.00 14.73
N ILE A 116 7.04 7.76 15.34
CA ILE A 116 6.14 8.83 15.80
C ILE A 116 6.86 9.74 16.81
N ARG A 117 7.59 9.16 17.77
CA ARG A 117 8.38 9.94 18.74
C ARG A 117 9.41 10.84 18.05
N LYS A 118 10.11 10.33 17.03
CA LYS A 118 11.10 11.12 16.29
C LYS A 118 10.44 12.29 15.55
N GLU A 119 9.29 12.05 14.93
CA GLU A 119 8.57 13.04 14.14
C GLU A 119 7.94 14.14 14.99
N LEU A 120 7.34 13.79 16.12
CA LEU A 120 6.79 14.77 17.07
C LEU A 120 7.87 15.67 17.70
N ASN A 121 9.11 15.19 17.78
CA ASN A 121 10.25 15.99 18.24
C ASN A 121 10.91 16.80 17.11
N SER A 122 10.46 16.67 15.86
CA SER A 122 10.99 17.45 14.75
C SER A 122 10.44 18.88 14.79
N GLN A 123 11.30 19.86 14.54
CA GLN A 123 10.89 21.27 14.39
C GLN A 123 10.24 21.56 13.02
N ASN A 124 10.26 20.59 12.10
CA ASN A 124 9.69 20.73 10.78
C ASN A 124 8.19 20.39 10.80
N GLN A 125 7.33 21.38 10.56
CA GLN A 125 5.87 21.20 10.52
C GLN A 125 5.43 20.14 9.51
N TYR A 126 6.14 19.97 8.39
CA TYR A 126 5.83 18.91 7.41
C TYR A 126 6.31 17.52 7.82
N GLU A 127 7.12 17.41 8.88
CA GLU A 127 7.42 16.14 9.55
C GLU A 127 6.55 15.91 10.78
N ALA A 128 6.10 16.97 11.46
CA ALA A 128 5.27 16.90 12.66
C ALA A 128 3.76 16.78 12.38
N GLY A 129 3.30 17.18 11.19
CA GLY A 129 1.88 17.14 10.79
C GLY A 129 1.35 18.48 10.33
#